data_AF-A0AA38NUR6-F1
#
_entry.id   AF-A0AA38NUR6-F1
#
_cell.length_a   1.000
_cell.length_b   1.000
_cell.length_c   1.000
_cell.angle_alpha   90.00
_cell.angle_beta   90.00
_cell.angle_gamma   90.00
#
_symmetry.space_group_name_H-M   'P 1'
#
loop_
_entity.id
_entity.type
_entity.pdbx_description
1 polymer ?
#
loop_
_entity_poly.entity_id
_entity_poly.type
_entity_poly.pdbx_seq_one_letter_code
_entity_poly.pdbx_strand_id
1 'polypeptide(L)' 'MAQVTTHYVASQLVFVDETSKDDRTIYRHYGRAVSGQRATISANFVRGERFSLVAALSIGMLKSKCQVAHE' A
#
# COMPACT_ATOMS: atom_id res chain seq x y z
N MET A 1 24.30 1.40 -20.04
CA MET A 1 23.55 1.97 -18.90
C MET A 1 24.55 2.49 -17.88
N ALA A 2 24.52 3.77 -17.54
CA ALA A 2 25.42 4.34 -16.54
C ALA A 2 24.94 3.94 -15.13
N GLN A 3 25.83 3.40 -14.31
CA GLN A 3 25.53 3.18 -12.89
C GLN A 3 25.64 4.51 -12.15
N VAL A 4 24.49 5.13 -11.87
CA VAL A 4 24.40 6.38 -11.10
C VAL A 4 24.95 6.21 -9.67
N THR A 5 25.00 4.99 -9.15
CA THR A 5 25.40 4.68 -7.78
C THR A 5 26.90 4.42 -7.58
N THR A 6 27.71 4.34 -8.64
CA THR A 6 29.12 3.89 -8.55
C THR A 6 30.01 4.73 -7.64
N HIS A 7 29.66 6.01 -7.44
CA HIS A 7 30.44 6.94 -6.62
C HIS A 7 29.79 7.30 -5.28
N TYR A 8 28.70 6.62 -4.90
CA TYR A 8 27.99 6.87 -3.64
C TYR A 8 28.17 5.70 -2.69
N VAL A 9 28.41 5.99 -1.41
CA VAL A 9 28.34 4.98 -0.36
C VAL A 9 26.89 4.80 0.08
N ALA A 10 26.54 3.62 0.57
CA ALA A 10 25.14 3.28 0.85
C ALA A 10 24.46 4.20 1.88
N SER A 11 25.22 4.83 2.79
CA SER A 11 24.72 5.83 3.74
C SER A 11 24.34 7.18 3.12
N GLN A 12 24.73 7.42 1.86
CA GLN A 12 24.37 8.61 1.09
C GLN A 12 23.14 8.38 0.21
N LEU A 13 22.61 7.15 0.17
CA LEU A 13 21.43 6.82 -0.63
C LEU A 13 20.16 6.95 0.20
N VAL A 14 19.16 7.59 -0.40
CA VAL A 14 17.80 7.67 0.13
C VAL A 14 16.85 7.20 -0.97
N PHE A 15 16.09 6.15 -0.68
CA PHE A 15 15.10 5.60 -1.59
C PHE A 15 13.75 6.18 -1.24
N VAL A 16 13.09 6.83 -2.21
CA VAL A 16 11.76 7.41 -2.02
C VAL A 16 10.78 6.67 -2.91
N ASP A 17 9.66 6.25 -2.34
CA ASP A 17 8.57 5.61 -3.06
C ASP A 17 7.22 6.08 -2.54
N GLU A 18 6.21 6.05 -3.41
CA GLU A 18 4.82 6.29 -3.06
C GLU A 18 4.04 4.98 -3.08
N THR A 19 3.35 4.69 -1.98
CA THR A 19 2.46 3.54 -1.84
C THR A 19 1.05 3.99 -1.48
N SER A 20 0.05 3.25 -1.94
CA SER A 20 -1.35 3.52 -1.58
C SER A 20 -1.97 2.31 -0.89
N LYS A 21 -2.64 2.54 0.23
CA LYS A 21 -3.36 1.52 0.99
C LYS A 21 -4.86 1.80 0.92
N ASP A 22 -5.64 0.78 0.67
CA ASP A 22 -7.10 0.84 0.73
C ASP A 22 -7.59 0.07 1.96
N ASP A 23 -8.40 0.71 2.80
CA ASP A 23 -9.00 0.09 3.99
C ASP A 23 -10.34 -0.64 3.68
N ARG A 24 -10.71 -0.76 2.40
CA ARG A 24 -11.88 -1.55 1.98
C ARG A 24 -11.76 -3.01 2.38
N THR A 25 -12.82 -3.54 2.97
CA THR A 25 -12.91 -4.99 3.23
C THR A 25 -13.21 -5.76 1.94
N ILE A 26 -12.33 -6.69 1.59
CA ILE A 26 -12.39 -7.48 0.34
C ILE A 26 -13.41 -8.63 0.36
N TYR A 27 -14.24 -8.77 1.40
CA TYR A 27 -15.17 -9.90 1.56
C TYR A 27 -16.14 -10.08 0.39
N ARG A 28 -16.49 -9.00 -0.34
CA ARG A 28 -17.31 -9.10 -1.56
C ARG A 28 -16.57 -9.71 -2.73
N HIS A 29 -15.27 -9.46 -2.87
CA HIS A 29 -14.47 -9.97 -3.99
C HIS A 29 -14.13 -11.45 -3.81
N TYR A 30 -14.05 -11.94 -2.58
CA TYR A 30 -13.63 -13.31 -2.28
C TYR A 30 -14.72 -14.19 -1.64
N GLY A 31 -15.98 -13.71 -1.59
CA GLY A 31 -17.10 -14.51 -1.12
C GLY A 31 -17.33 -15.71 -2.04
N ARG A 32 -17.30 -16.93 -1.50
CA ARG A 32 -17.56 -18.16 -2.24
C ARG A 32 -18.92 -18.74 -1.84
N ALA A 33 -19.65 -19.26 -2.82
CA ALA A 33 -20.86 -20.05 -2.62
C ALA A 33 -20.91 -21.18 -3.65
N VAL A 34 -21.75 -22.18 -3.37
CA VAL A 34 -22.10 -23.22 -4.34
C VAL A 34 -22.75 -22.57 -5.57
N SER A 35 -22.50 -23.12 -6.75
CA SER A 35 -23.11 -22.64 -8.00
C SER A 35 -24.64 -22.56 -7.85
N GLY A 36 -25.22 -21.42 -8.24
CA GLY A 36 -26.65 -21.13 -8.10
C GLY A 36 -27.07 -20.59 -6.73
N GLN A 37 -26.15 -20.48 -5.76
CA GLN A 37 -26.42 -19.90 -4.43
C GLN A 37 -25.75 -18.54 -4.27
N ARG A 38 -26.40 -17.63 -3.52
CA ARG A 38 -25.81 -16.34 -3.16
C ARG A 38 -24.79 -16.53 -2.05
N ALA A 39 -23.57 -16.02 -2.25
CA ALA A 39 -22.58 -15.92 -1.18
C ALA A 39 -23.02 -14.89 -0.14
N THR A 40 -23.47 -15.37 1.01
CA THR A 40 -23.88 -14.54 2.15
C THR A 40 -22.81 -14.67 3.23
N ILE A 41 -22.18 -13.56 3.58
CA ILE A 41 -21.20 -13.47 4.67
C ILE A 41 -21.68 -12.41 5.64
N SER A 42 -21.74 -12.76 6.93
CA SER A 42 -21.90 -11.78 8.01
C SER A 42 -20.53 -11.24 8.38
N ALA A 43 -20.21 -10.04 7.90
CA ALA A 43 -18.96 -9.35 8.21
C ALA A 43 -19.18 -7.84 8.17
N ASN A 44 -18.30 -7.11 8.87
CA ASN A 44 -18.29 -5.66 8.81
C ASN A 44 -17.82 -5.22 7.42
N PHE A 45 -18.73 -4.70 6.60
CA PHE A 45 -18.39 -4.18 5.29
C PHE A 45 -18.00 -2.71 5.39
N VAL A 46 -16.69 -2.44 5.36
CA VAL A 46 -16.14 -1.08 5.42
C VAL A 46 -15.88 -0.61 4.00
N ARG A 47 -16.47 0.54 3.61
CA ARG A 47 -16.23 1.15 2.28
C ARG A 47 -14.84 1.78 2.14
N GLY A 48 -14.07 1.81 3.23
CA GLY A 48 -12.67 2.19 3.33
C GLY A 48 -12.41 3.66 2.99
N GLU A 49 -11.41 4.25 3.62
CA GLU A 49 -10.70 5.39 3.03
C GLU A 49 -9.44 4.87 2.36
N ARG A 50 -9.08 5.50 1.23
CA ARG A 50 -7.79 5.25 0.60
C ARG A 50 -6.78 6.20 1.20
N PHE A 51 -5.62 5.68 1.55
CA PHE A 51 -4.48 6.44 2.04
C PHE A 51 -3.37 6.42 0.99
N SER A 52 -2.72 7.57 0.77
CA SER A 52 -1.44 7.64 0.08
C SER A 52 -0.34 7.91 1.10
N LEU A 53 0.76 7.19 0.94
CA LEU A 53 1.94 7.20 1.79
C LEU A 53 3.16 7.43 0.92
N VAL A 54 3.89 8.50 1.18
CA VAL A 54 5.23 8.69 0.61
C VAL A 54 6.24 8.37 1.70
N ALA A 55 7.16 7.45 1.40
CA ALA A 55 8.18 7.00 2.34
C ALA A 55 9.59 7.18 1.78
N ALA A 56 10.51 7.59 2.65
CA ALA A 56 11.94 7.69 2.39
C ALA A 56 12.68 6.70 3.29
N LEU A 57 13.46 5.80 2.69
CA LEU A 57 14.26 4.79 3.35
C LEU A 57 15.74 5.08 3.15
N SER A 58 16.50 5.05 4.25
CA SER A 58 17.97 5.07 4.25
C SER A 58 18.49 4.08 5.29
N ILE A 59 19.80 3.90 5.36
CA ILE A 59 20.41 3.00 6.34
C ILE A 59 20.08 3.49 7.76
N GLY A 60 19.36 2.66 8.52
CA GLY A 60 18.98 2.94 9.91
C GLY A 60 17.78 3.88 10.09
N MET A 61 17.11 4.32 9.03
CA MET A 61 15.97 5.23 9.15
C MET A 61 14.90 5.03 8.07
N LEU A 62 13.64 5.01 8.51
CA LEU A 62 12.45 5.16 7.69
C LEU A 62 11.70 6.43 8.11
N LYS A 63 11.39 7.30 7.15
CA LYS A 63 10.50 8.45 7.34
C LYS A 63 9.33 8.31 6.37
N SER A 64 8.12 8.58 6.82
CA SER A 64 6.95 8.54 5.96
C SER A 64 5.99 9.69 6.28
N LYS A 65 5.24 10.09 5.25
CA LYS A 65 4.10 10.98 5.37
C LYS A 65 2.88 10.25 4.83
N CYS A 66 1.84 10.14 5.66
CA CYS A 66 0.57 9.53 5.31
C CYS A 66 -0.48 10.63 5.17
N GLN A 67 -1.35 10.53 4.17
CA GLN A 67 -2.54 11.36 4.05
C GLN A 67 -3.69 10.56 3.46
N VAL A 68 -4.92 10.98 3.76
CA VAL A 68 -6.09 10.47 3.04
C VAL A 68 -5.95 10.89 1.58
N ALA A 69 -6.03 9.92 0.69
CA ALA A 69 -6.04 10.16 -0.74
C ALA A 69 -7.42 10.72 -1.10
N HIS A 70 -7.46 12.03 -1.37
CA HIS A 70 -8.62 12.65 -2.00
C HIS A 70 -8.52 12.37 -3.51
N GLU A 71 -9.48 11.61 -4.04
CA GLU A 71 -9.67 11.43 -5.49
C GLU A 71 -10.15 12.72 -6.15
#